data_AF-A0A8T5GKE1-F1
#
_entry.id   AF-A0A8T5GKE1-F1
#
_cell.length_a   1.000
_cell.length_b   1.000
_cell.length_c   1.000
_cell.angle_alpha   90.00
_cell.angle_beta   90.00
_cell.angle_gamma   90.00
#
_symmetry.space_group_name_H-M   'P 1'
#
loop_
_entity.id
_entity.type
_entity.pdbx_description
1 polymer ?
#
loop_
_entity_poly.entity_id
_entity_poly.type
_entity_poly.pdbx_seq_one_letter_code
_entity_poly.pdbx_strand_id
1 'polypeptide(L)' 'MTTTIDVLFWFSSLYILPFWLMMWFAPQHERTKQMMSNEWLFLAPLLLAYTIAVIPNLPSILLALSSEMPTP' A
#
# COMPACT_ATOMS: atom_id res chain seq x y z
N MET A 1 -9.67 8.34 16.63
CA MET A 1 -8.53 7.42 16.41
C MET A 1 -8.33 7.17 14.91
N THR A 2 -8.21 8.23 14.12
CA THR A 2 -8.17 8.17 12.64
C THR A 2 -6.89 8.78 12.07
N THR A 3 -6.31 9.76 12.76
CA THR A 3 -5.09 10.47 12.35
C THR A 3 -3.91 9.58 12.01
N THR A 4 -3.67 8.49 12.74
CA THR A 4 -2.51 7.61 12.48
C THR A 4 -2.67 6.83 11.17
N ILE A 5 -3.87 6.31 10.89
CA ILE A 5 -4.16 5.57 9.65
C ILE A 5 -4.13 6.53 8.46
N ASP A 6 -4.70 7.73 8.62
CA ASP A 6 -4.69 8.76 7.57
C ASP A 6 -3.25 9.17 7.21
N VAL A 7 -2.39 9.35 8.19
CA VAL A 7 -0.97 9.70 7.97
C VAL A 7 -0.21 8.55 7.28
N LEU A 8 -0.40 7.31 7.73
CA LEU A 8 0.22 6.13 7.11
C LEU A 8 -0.24 5.97 5.65
N PHE A 9 -1.54 6.15 5.39
CA PHE A 9 -2.10 6.09 4.06
C PHE A 9 -1.51 7.17 3.13
N TRP A 10 -1.50 8.42 3.58
CA TRP A 10 -0.91 9.52 2.81
C TRP A 10 0.59 9.36 2.59
N PHE A 11 1.32 8.91 3.60
CA PHE A 11 2.75 8.62 3.48
C PHE A 11 3.01 7.55 2.42
N SER A 12 2.31 6.42 2.48
CA SER A 12 2.42 5.35 1.48
C SER A 12 2.01 5.82 0.09
N SER A 13 0.95 6.63 -0.03
CA SER A 13 0.48 7.17 -1.30
C SER A 13 1.50 8.13 -1.93
N LEU A 14 2.08 9.02 -1.13
CA LEU A 14 3.10 9.96 -1.59
C LEU A 14 4.42 9.23 -1.91
N TYR A 15 4.74 8.17 -1.18
CA TYR A 15 5.94 7.36 -1.40
C TYR A 15 5.87 6.57 -2.71
N ILE A 16 4.72 6.00 -3.06
CA ILE A 16 4.58 5.20 -4.30
C ILE A 16 4.56 6.08 -5.57
N LEU A 17 4.08 7.32 -5.45
CA LEU A 17 3.93 8.28 -6.56
C LEU A 17 5.20 8.51 -7.40
N PRO A 18 6.39 8.79 -6.84
CA PRO A 18 7.62 8.97 -7.63
C PRO A 18 8.04 7.69 -8.36
N PHE A 19 7.82 6.50 -7.77
CA PHE A 19 8.09 5.22 -8.45
C PHE A 19 7.14 5.02 -9.62
N TRP A 20 5.86 5.36 -9.43
CA TRP A 20 4.84 5.26 -10.48
C TRP A 20 5.09 6.24 -11.62
N LEU A 21 5.45 7.49 -11.31
CA LEU A 21 5.87 8.50 -12.31
C LEU A 21 7.12 8.04 -13.06
N MET A 22 8.09 7.43 -12.37
CA MET A 22 9.29 6.89 -13.01
C MET A 22 8.94 5.76 -13.99
N MET A 23 8.02 4.87 -13.64
CA MET A 23 7.50 3.84 -14.55
C MET A 23 6.72 4.43 -15.73
N TRP A 24 5.99 5.53 -15.54
CA TRP A 24 5.24 6.19 -16.60
C TRP A 24 6.17 6.88 -17.62
N PHE A 25 7.17 7.62 -17.15
CA PHE A 25 8.04 8.42 -18.01
C PHE A 25 9.25 7.65 -18.55
N ALA A 26 9.80 6.69 -17.80
CA ALA A 26 11.06 6.04 -18.15
C ALA A 26 11.11 4.54 -17.79
N PRO A 27 10.14 3.71 -18.23
CA PRO A 27 10.04 2.30 -17.83
C PRO A 27 11.25 1.45 -18.26
N GLN A 28 11.90 1.81 -19.37
CA GLN A 28 13.03 1.08 -19.97
C GLN A 28 14.41 1.62 -19.52
N HIS A 29 14.45 2.63 -18.66
CA HIS A 29 15.71 3.20 -18.21
C HIS A 29 16.39 2.26 -17.21
N GLU A 30 17.70 2.03 -17.36
CA GLU A 30 18.45 1.08 -16.51
C GLU A 30 18.32 1.36 -15.01
N ARG A 31 18.21 2.64 -14.60
CA ARG A 31 17.99 3.03 -13.20
C ARG A 31 16.60 2.62 -12.69
N THR A 32 15.56 2.80 -13.50
CA THR A 32 14.19 2.39 -13.16
C THR A 32 14.11 0.87 -13.04
N LYS A 33 14.77 0.16 -13.96
CA LYS A 33 14.87 -1.31 -13.94
C LYS A 33 15.66 -1.83 -12.73
N GLN A 34 16.73 -1.16 -12.34
CA GLN A 34 17.53 -1.51 -11.16
C GLN A 34 16.77 -1.25 -9.85
N MET A 35 16.02 -0.15 -9.74
CA MET A 35 15.17 0.12 -8.57
C MET A 35 13.97 -0.82 -8.51
N MET A 36 13.34 -1.13 -9.65
CA MET A 36 12.21 -2.07 -9.75
C MET A 36 12.63 -3.54 -9.59
N SER A 37 13.90 -3.87 -9.81
CA SER A 37 14.44 -5.22 -9.56
C SER A 37 14.34 -5.63 -8.09
N ASN A 38 14.22 -4.67 -7.17
CA ASN A 38 14.11 -4.96 -5.75
C ASN A 38 12.69 -4.72 -5.27
N GLU A 39 11.87 -5.75 -5.42
CA GLU A 39 10.42 -5.69 -5.22
C GLU A 39 10.04 -5.28 -3.79
N TRP A 40 10.89 -5.67 -2.84
CA TRP A 40 10.76 -5.33 -1.44
C TRP A 40 10.86 -3.84 -1.14
N LEU A 41 11.51 -3.05 -1.99
CA LEU A 41 11.66 -1.61 -1.76
C LEU A 41 10.31 -0.88 -1.81
N PHE A 42 9.44 -1.27 -2.74
CA PHE A 42 8.09 -0.70 -2.85
C PHE A 42 7.08 -1.47 -2.00
N LEU A 43 7.23 -2.80 -1.89
CA LEU A 43 6.25 -3.64 -1.22
C LEU A 43 6.35 -3.50 0.31
N ALA A 44 7.56 -3.40 0.87
CA ALA A 44 7.77 -3.34 2.32
C ALA A 44 7.03 -2.18 3.02
N PRO A 45 7.13 -0.91 2.59
CA PRO A 45 6.43 0.18 3.27
C PRO A 45 4.92 0.05 3.15
N LEU A 46 4.42 -0.48 2.04
CA LEU A 46 3.00 -0.71 1.82
C LEU A 46 2.47 -1.82 2.74
N LEU A 47 3.20 -2.94 2.78
CA LEU A 47 2.88 -4.11 3.58
C LEU A 47 2.98 -3.78 5.07
N LEU A 48 3.99 -3.01 5.49
CA LEU A 48 4.13 -2.54 6.87
C LEU A 48 2.96 -1.63 7.28
N ALA A 49 2.65 -0.61 6.48
CA ALA A 49 1.53 0.31 6.77
C ALA A 49 0.19 -0.43 6.82
N TYR A 50 -0.05 -1.32 5.87
CA TYR A 50 -1.26 -2.14 5.83
C TYR A 50 -1.35 -3.09 7.02
N THR A 51 -0.25 -3.75 7.38
CA THR A 51 -0.18 -4.66 8.53
C THR A 51 -0.47 -3.93 9.83
N ILE A 52 0.08 -2.73 10.02
CA ILE A 52 -0.16 -1.91 11.22
C ILE A 52 -1.63 -1.42 11.28
N ALA A 53 -2.24 -1.09 10.14
CA ALA A 53 -3.63 -0.66 10.09
C ALA A 53 -4.62 -1.83 10.28
N VAL A 54 -4.30 -3.00 9.72
CA VAL A 54 -5.20 -4.14 9.62
C VAL A 54 -5.11 -5.09 10.81
N ILE A 55 -3.93 -5.36 11.38
CA ILE A 55 -3.79 -6.23 12.57
C ILE A 55 -4.75 -5.85 13.72
N PRO A 56 -4.84 -4.57 14.15
CA PRO A 56 -5.72 -4.21 15.26
C PRO A 56 -7.21 -4.25 14.89
N ASN A 57 -7.54 -4.12 13.61
CA ASN A 57 -8.92 -4.12 13.09
C ASN A 57 -9.30 -5.45 12.41
N LEU A 58 -8.44 -6.46 12.48
CA LEU A 58 -8.60 -7.73 11.78
C LEU A 58 -9.90 -8.46 12.18
N PRO A 59 -10.28 -8.52 13.47
CA PRO A 59 -11.53 -9.17 13.88
C PRO A 59 -12.76 -8.44 13.37
N SER A 60 -12.76 -7.10 13.39
CA SER A 60 -13.90 -6.29 12.91
C SER A 60 -14.03 -6.33 11.40
N ILE A 61 -12.91 -6.35 10.66
CA ILE A 61 -12.89 -6.53 9.20
C ILE A 61 -13.43 -7.92 8.82
N LEU A 62 -13.00 -8.99 9.51
CA LEU A 62 -13.51 -10.34 9.24
C LEU A 62 -15.01 -10.47 9.54
N LEU A 63 -15.48 -9.85 10.63
CA LEU A 63 -16.91 -9.78 10.95
C LEU A 63 -17.69 -8.99 9.89
N ALA A 64 -17.19 -7.84 9.46
CA ALA A 64 -17.82 -7.03 8.40
C ALA A 64 -17.87 -7.79 7.06
N LEU A 65 -16.80 -8.48 6.68
CA LEU A 65 -16.78 -9.35 5.50
C LEU A 65 -17.76 -10.53 5.61
N SER A 66 -18.02 -11.02 6.82
CA SER A 66 -18.99 -12.09 7.05
C SER A 66 -20.45 -11.60 7.10
N SER A 67 -20.69 -10.35 7.51
CA SER A 67 -22.04 -9.81 7.72
C SER A 67 -22.57 -9.03 6.53
N GLU A 68 -21.71 -8.32 5.81
CA GLU A 68 -22.05 -7.41 4.71
C GLU A 68 -21.67 -8.02 3.35
N MET A 69 -21.90 -9.33 3.14
CA MET A 69 -21.88 -9.86 1.79
C MET A 69 -23.18 -9.39 1.11
N PRO A 70 -23.15 -8.42 0.16
CA PRO A 70 -24.36 -7.97 -0.49
C PRO A 70 -24.82 -9.14 -1.34
N THR A 71 -25.90 -9.80 -0.91
CA THR A 71 -26.61 -10.73 -1.79
C THR A 71 -27.32 -9.89 -2.86
N PRO A 72 -27.22 -10.28 -4.14
CA PRO A 72 -27.74 -9.51 -5.27
C PRO A 72 -29.26 -9.33 -5.22
#